data_AF-A0A0G0E358-F1
#
_entry.id   AF-A0A0G0E358-F1
#
_cell.length_a   1.000
_cell.length_b   1.000
_cell.length_c   1.000
_cell.angle_alpha   90.00
_cell.angle_beta   90.00
_cell.angle_gamma   90.00
#
_symmetry.space_group_name_H-M   'P 1'
#
loop_
_entity.id
_entity.type
_entity.pdbx_description
1 polymer ?
#
loop_
_entity_poly.entity_id
_entity_poly.type
_entity_poly.pdbx_seq_one_letter_code
_entity_poly.pdbx_strand_id
1 'polypeptide(L)' 'MTDKKDKQKTEKVVKADLNGNESITEIKEKKRKMLDLKIDLRMGKLKNPHEINMLRKEIARLETKLNLKKFIKK' A
#
# COMPACT_ATOMS: atom_id res chain seq x y z
N MET A 1 31.07 12.85 13.43
CA MET A 1 30.22 13.85 12.76
C MET A 1 29.68 13.26 11.47
N THR A 2 28.59 12.47 11.50
CA THR A 2 28.10 11.83 10.26
C THR A 2 26.60 11.45 10.28
N ASP A 3 25.73 12.14 11.01
CA ASP A 3 24.32 11.67 11.14
C ASP A 3 23.27 12.50 10.40
N LYS A 4 23.70 13.51 9.62
CA LYS A 4 22.77 14.41 8.91
C LYS A 4 22.43 13.98 7.48
N LYS A 5 23.22 13.10 6.85
CA LYS A 5 23.00 12.69 5.44
C LYS A 5 21.93 11.61 5.28
N ASP A 6 21.72 10.75 6.27
CA ASP A 6 20.75 9.65 6.16
C ASP A 6 19.29 10.09 6.41
N LYS A 7 19.07 11.12 7.22
CA LYS A 7 17.74 11.71 7.44
C LYS A 7 17.14 12.33 6.17
N GLN A 8 17.95 12.93 5.30
CA GLN A 8 17.44 13.54 4.07
C GLN A 8 17.03 12.53 3.00
N LYS A 9 17.58 11.30 3.03
CA LYS A 9 17.18 10.25 2.08
C LYS A 9 15.84 9.62 2.44
N THR A 10 15.52 9.49 3.72
CA THR A 10 14.20 8.97 4.14
C THR A 10 13.09 9.97 3.89
N GLU A 11 13.33 11.27 4.03
CA GLU A 11 12.31 12.30 3.76
C GLU A 11 11.93 12.44 2.27
N LYS A 12 12.89 12.27 1.35
CA LYS A 12 12.61 12.39 -0.09
C LYS A 12 11.75 11.25 -0.66
N VAL A 13 11.72 10.08 -0.01
CA VAL A 13 10.89 8.93 -0.44
C VAL A 13 9.42 9.07 -0.01
N VAL A 14 9.12 10.00 0.91
CA VAL A 14 7.77 10.19 1.48
C VAL A 14 6.93 11.23 0.73
N LYS A 15 7.49 11.90 -0.29
CA LYS A 15 6.75 12.78 -1.21
C LYS A 15 5.99 12.03 -2.32
N ALA A 16 5.49 10.83 -2.01
CA ALA A 16 4.39 10.27 -2.77
C ALA A 16 3.11 10.91 -2.19
N ASP A 17 2.80 12.10 -2.68
CA ASP A 17 1.65 12.92 -2.33
C ASP A 17 0.34 12.26 -2.79
N LEU A 18 -0.03 11.15 -2.16
CA LEU A 18 -1.42 10.70 -2.16
C LEU A 18 -2.12 11.43 -1.01
N ASN A 19 -3.15 12.21 -1.29
CA ASN A 19 -4.00 12.75 -0.22
C ASN A 19 -4.49 11.60 0.65
N GLY A 20 -4.66 11.83 1.96
CA GLY A 20 -5.11 10.78 2.89
C GLY A 20 -6.40 10.09 2.43
N ASN A 21 -7.29 10.83 1.77
CA ASN A 21 -8.52 10.29 1.19
C ASN A 21 -8.28 9.41 -0.04
N GLU A 22 -7.35 9.79 -0.92
CA GLU A 22 -6.97 9.01 -2.12
C GLU A 22 -6.33 7.67 -1.73
N SER A 23 -5.52 7.65 -0.66
CA SER A 23 -4.95 6.41 -0.14
C SER A 23 -6.02 5.45 0.43
N ILE A 24 -7.09 5.98 1.02
CA ILE A 24 -8.19 5.17 1.54
C ILE A 24 -9.02 4.57 0.41
N THR A 25 -9.33 5.36 -0.62
CA THR A 25 -10.05 4.86 -1.82
C THR A 25 -9.24 3.79 -2.53
N GLU A 26 -7.93 4.00 -2.70
CA GLU A 26 -7.05 3.02 -3.33
C GLU A 26 -6.99 1.70 -2.54
N ILE A 27 -6.93 1.75 -1.21
CA ILE A 27 -7.00 0.53 -0.37
C ILE A 27 -8.32 -0.22 -0.59
N LYS A 28 -9.46 0.49 -0.65
CA LYS A 28 -10.76 -0.13 -0.89
C LYS A 28 -10.82 -0.83 -2.24
N GLU A 29 -10.32 -0.17 -3.29
CA GLU A 29 -10.25 -0.76 -4.63
C GLU A 29 -9.36 -2.00 -4.68
N LYS A 30 -8.16 -1.93 -4.07
CA LYS A 30 -7.26 -3.09 -4.03
C LYS A 30 -7.84 -4.25 -3.21
N LYS A 31 -8.59 -3.96 -2.14
CA LYS A 31 -9.33 -4.99 -1.38
C LYS A 31 -10.43 -5.65 -2.22
N ARG A 32 -11.16 -4.87 -3.05
CA ARG A 32 -12.15 -5.41 -4.00
C ARG A 32 -11.49 -6.30 -5.05
N LYS A 33 -10.45 -5.82 -5.74
CA LYS A 33 -9.68 -6.61 -6.71
C LYS A 33 -9.17 -7.92 -6.09
N MET A 34 -8.67 -7.87 -4.86
CA MET A 34 -8.21 -9.06 -4.15
C MET A 34 -9.35 -10.05 -3.85
N LEU A 35 -10.56 -9.55 -3.57
CA LEU A 35 -11.75 -10.41 -3.40
C LEU A 35 -12.09 -11.10 -4.72
N ASP A 36 -12.13 -10.35 -5.82
CA ASP A 36 -12.45 -10.89 -7.15
C ASP A 36 -11.46 -11.99 -7.54
N LEU A 37 -10.16 -11.74 -7.37
CA LEU A 37 -9.12 -12.76 -7.63
C LEU A 37 -9.27 -13.99 -6.71
N LYS A 38 -9.69 -13.83 -5.45
CA LYS A 38 -9.97 -14.98 -4.57
C LYS A 38 -11.17 -15.79 -5.06
N ILE A 39 -12.20 -15.14 -5.61
CA ILE A 39 -13.36 -15.82 -6.21
C ILE A 39 -12.90 -16.56 -7.47
N ASP A 40 -12.13 -15.92 -8.36
CA ASP A 40 -11.57 -16.55 -9.55
C ASP A 40 -10.65 -17.74 -9.22
N LEU A 41 -9.86 -17.64 -8.14
CA LEU A 41 -9.04 -18.74 -7.65
C LEU A 41 -9.91 -19.93 -7.24
N ARG A 42 -11.00 -19.68 -6.49
CA ARG A 42 -11.94 -20.73 -6.07
C ARG A 42 -12.67 -21.35 -7.25
N MET A 43 -12.96 -20.57 -8.29
CA MET A 43 -13.57 -21.05 -9.52
C MET A 43 -12.57 -21.75 -10.47
N GLY A 44 -11.28 -21.82 -10.13
CA GLY A 44 -10.24 -22.37 -11.00
C GLY A 44 -9.95 -21.53 -12.25
N LYS A 45 -10.39 -20.26 -12.28
CA LYS A 45 -10.23 -19.34 -13.40
C LYS A 45 -9.01 -18.43 -13.27
N LEU A 46 -8.39 -18.39 -12.08
CA LEU A 46 -7.25 -17.53 -11.84
C LEU A 46 -5.96 -18.11 -12.44
N LYS A 47 -5.42 -17.43 -13.45
CA LYS A 47 -4.17 -17.81 -14.12
C LYS A 47 -2.94 -17.63 -13.23
N ASN A 48 -2.96 -16.63 -12.35
CA ASN A 48 -1.80 -16.26 -11.54
C ASN A 48 -2.19 -16.01 -10.06
N PRO A 49 -2.08 -17.02 -9.19
CA PRO A 49 -2.35 -16.88 -7.76
C PRO A 49 -1.41 -15.89 -7.04
N HIS A 50 -0.24 -15.58 -7.61
CA HIS A 50 0.72 -14.67 -7.01
C HIS A 50 0.20 -13.23 -6.92
N GLU A 51 -0.72 -12.85 -7.80
CA GLU A 51 -1.33 -11.51 -7.82
C GLU A 51 -2.06 -11.18 -6.51
N ILE A 52 -2.68 -12.18 -5.87
CA ILE A 52 -3.32 -12.02 -4.56
C ILE A 52 -2.29 -11.61 -3.50
N ASN A 53 -1.10 -12.25 -3.52
CA ASN A 53 -0.03 -11.94 -2.58
C ASN A 53 0.58 -10.56 -2.83
N MET A 54 0.69 -10.16 -4.10
CA MET A 54 1.15 -8.81 -4.47
C MET A 54 0.17 -7.74 -3.97
N LEU A 55 -1.13 -7.92 -4.20
CA LEU A 55 -2.16 -7.01 -3.68
C LEU A 55 -2.15 -6.93 -2.15
N ARG A 56 -1.95 -8.06 -1.46
CA ARG A 56 -1.84 -8.08 0.00
C ARG A 56 -0.68 -7.21 0.49
N LYS A 57 0.50 -7.32 -0.15
CA LYS A 57 1.67 -6.50 0.20
C LYS A 57 1.45 -5.03 -0.11
N GLU A 58 0.78 -4.71 -1.22
CA GLU A 58 0.46 -3.33 -1.58
C GLU A 58 -0.52 -2.67 -0.60
N ILE A 59 -1.57 -3.38 -0.20
CA ILE A 59 -2.53 -2.92 0.82
C ILE A 59 -1.77 -2.61 2.12
N ALA A 60 -0.91 -3.51 2.58
CA ALA A 60 -0.14 -3.31 3.81
C ALA A 60 0.78 -2.08 3.74
N ARG A 61 1.40 -1.83 2.58
CA ARG A 61 2.21 -0.62 2.36
C ARG A 61 1.36 0.65 2.41
N LEU A 62 0.18 0.66 1.80
CA LEU A 62 -0.74 1.81 1.82
C LEU A 62 -1.27 2.07 3.23
N GLU A 63 -1.64 1.03 3.97
CA GLU A 63 -2.06 1.13 5.38
C GLU A 63 -0.94 1.69 6.25
N THR A 64 0.30 1.24 6.04
CA THR A 64 1.48 1.77 6.74
C THR A 64 1.69 3.26 6.43
N LYS A 65 1.60 3.66 5.16
CA LYS A 65 1.71 5.07 4.75
C LYS A 65 0.63 5.95 5.40
N LEU A 66 -0.61 5.47 5.45
CA LEU A 66 -1.71 6.16 6.13
C LEU A 66 -1.45 6.33 7.63
N ASN A 67 -0.98 5.27 8.29
CA ASN A 67 -0.68 5.32 9.72
C ASN A 67 0.48 6.28 10.03
N LEU A 68 1.52 6.29 9.19
CA LEU A 68 2.61 7.27 9.30
C LEU A 68 2.10 8.70 9.13
N LYS A 69 1.23 8.96 8.15
CA LYS A 69 0.61 10.30 7.97
C LYS A 69 -0.24 10.71 9.17
N LYS A 70 -0.99 9.77 9.77
CA LYS A 70 -1.77 10.03 11.00
C LYS A 70 -0.86 10.33 12.18
N PHE A 71 0.27 9.64 12.30
CA PHE A 71 1.25 9.85 13.36
C PHE A 71 1.95 11.21 13.23
N ILE A 72 2.32 11.63 12.02
CA ILE A 72 2.99 12.92 11.78
C ILE A 72 2.04 14.12 11.94
N LYS A 73 0.74 13.94 11.68
CA LYS A 73 -0.28 15.00 11.84
C LYS A 73 -0.74 15.19 13.30
N LYS A 74 -0.25 14.38 14.24
CA LYS A 74 -0.64 14.41 15.65
C LYS A 74 0.41 15.16 16.46
#